data_AF-A0A1A6FUG2-F1
#
_entry.id   AF-A0A1A6FUG2-F1
#
_cell.length_a   1.000
_cell.length_b   1.000
_cell.length_c   1.000
_cell.angle_alpha   90.00
_cell.angle_beta   90.00
_cell.angle_gamma   90.00
#
_symmetry.space_group_name_H-M   'P 1'
#
loop_
_entity.id
_entity.type
_entity.pdbx_description
1 polymer ?
#
loop_
_entity_poly.entity_id
_entity_poly.type
_entity_poly.pdbx_seq_one_letter_code
_entity_poly.pdbx_strand_id
1 'polypeptide(L)'
;MQYTLNMLENIGGGEKVNDDIIVNWVNDTLQEAQKSSSISSFKDPKISTSLPVLDLIDAIQPGSINYDLLKTENLDDEEKLNNAKYAISMARKIGARVYALPEDLVEVNPKMVMTVFACLMGKGMKRV
;
A
#
# COMPACT_ATOMS: atom_id res chain seq x y z
N MET A 1 -7.79 3.00 -20.19
CA MET A 1 -7.78 3.25 -18.73
C MET A 1 -9.04 2.72 -18.03
N GLN A 2 -9.55 1.52 -18.40
CA GLN A 2 -10.81 0.98 -17.86
C GLN A 2 -10.62 0.07 -16.63
N TYR A 3 -9.40 -0.39 -16.38
CA TYR A 3 -9.12 -1.46 -15.42
C TYR A 3 -9.26 -1.02 -13.95
N THR A 4 -8.92 0.24 -13.65
CA THR A 4 -8.97 0.76 -12.28
C THR A 4 -10.41 0.90 -11.79
N LEU A 5 -11.33 1.34 -12.66
CA LEU A 5 -12.74 1.53 -12.31
C LEU A 5 -13.44 0.18 -12.01
N ASN A 6 -13.25 -0.83 -12.86
CA ASN A 6 -13.87 -2.13 -12.65
C ASN A 6 -13.32 -2.87 -11.41
N MET A 7 -12.06 -2.61 -11.02
CA MET A 7 -11.50 -3.18 -9.79
C MET A 7 -12.14 -2.55 -8.55
N LEU A 8 -12.36 -1.23 -8.57
CA LEU A 8 -12.99 -0.50 -7.48
C LEU A 8 -14.47 -0.88 -7.32
N GLU A 9 -15.23 -1.03 -8.41
CA GLU A 9 -16.65 -1.45 -8.37
C GLU A 9 -16.85 -2.83 -7.73
N ASN A 10 -15.92 -3.77 -7.93
CA ASN A 10 -16.01 -5.11 -7.35
C ASN A 10 -15.61 -5.17 -5.87
N ILE A 11 -14.90 -4.17 -5.36
CA ILE A 11 -14.50 -4.10 -3.94
C ILE A 11 -15.61 -3.45 -3.09
N GLY A 12 -16.39 -2.54 -3.68
CA GLY A 12 -17.40 -1.74 -2.97
C GLY A 12 -18.86 -2.19 -3.10
N GLY A 13 -19.15 -3.39 -3.62
CA GLY A 13 -20.55 -3.87 -3.73
C GLY A 13 -21.49 -2.94 -4.53
N GLY A 14 -20.95 -2.11 -5.43
CA GLY A 14 -21.70 -1.11 -6.19
C GLY A 14 -21.68 0.32 -5.62
N GLU A 15 -21.12 0.56 -4.44
CA GLU A 15 -20.77 1.91 -4.00
C GLU A 15 -19.39 2.30 -4.54
N LYS A 16 -19.26 3.55 -5.01
CA LYS A 16 -17.95 4.12 -5.35
C LYS A 16 -17.06 3.97 -4.11
N VAL A 17 -16.03 3.14 -4.20
CA VAL A 17 -14.99 3.08 -3.17
C VAL A 17 -14.41 4.49 -3.05
N ASN A 18 -14.78 5.18 -1.98
CA ASN A 18 -14.30 6.52 -1.68
C ASN A 18 -12.92 6.44 -1.04
N ASP A 19 -12.10 7.45 -1.27
CA ASP A 19 -10.75 7.58 -0.71
C ASP A 19 -10.73 7.30 0.81
N ASP A 20 -11.73 7.82 1.53
CA ASP A 20 -11.89 7.65 2.97
C ASP A 20 -12.07 6.17 3.38
N ILE A 21 -12.77 5.37 2.59
CA ILE A 21 -12.99 3.95 2.87
C ILE A 21 -11.66 3.19 2.81
N ILE A 22 -10.84 3.48 1.80
CA ILE A 22 -9.53 2.86 1.65
C ILE A 22 -8.61 3.29 2.78
N VAL A 23 -8.55 4.59 3.11
CA VAL A 23 -7.69 5.11 4.18
C VAL A 23 -8.07 4.50 5.53
N ASN A 24 -9.37 4.43 5.85
CA ASN A 24 -9.84 3.78 7.06
C ASN A 24 -9.47 2.31 7.09
N TRP A 25 -9.74 1.56 6.01
CA TRP A 25 -9.39 0.14 5.93
C TRP A 25 -7.89 -0.11 6.11
N VAL A 26 -7.03 0.73 5.52
CA VAL A 26 -5.57 0.64 5.68
C VAL A 26 -5.19 0.83 7.15
N ASN A 27 -5.70 1.88 7.80
CA ASN A 27 -5.39 2.16 9.20
C ASN A 27 -5.92 1.07 10.15
N ASP A 28 -7.13 0.58 9.92
CA ASP A 28 -7.72 -0.53 10.69
C ASP A 28 -6.88 -1.80 10.54
N THR A 29 -6.51 -2.17 9.30
CA THR A 29 -5.69 -3.36 9.03
C THR A 29 -4.30 -3.25 9.68
N LEU A 30 -3.68 -2.07 9.65
CA LEU A 30 -2.40 -1.81 10.31
C LEU A 30 -2.53 -1.89 11.84
N GLN A 31 -3.62 -1.36 12.40
CA GLN A 31 -3.90 -1.41 13.83
C GLN A 31 -4.15 -2.83 14.32
N GLU A 32 -4.93 -3.63 13.59
CA GLU A 32 -5.18 -5.05 13.88
C GLU A 32 -3.89 -5.88 13.87
N ALA A 33 -2.98 -5.56 12.94
CA ALA A 33 -1.65 -6.17 12.86
C ALA A 33 -0.63 -5.58 13.85
N GLN A 34 -1.08 -4.70 14.77
CA GLN A 34 -0.25 -4.03 15.77
C GLN A 34 0.94 -3.26 15.19
N LYS A 35 0.78 -2.72 13.97
CA LYS A 35 1.78 -1.87 13.32
C LYS A 35 1.66 -0.44 13.82
N SER A 36 2.78 0.26 13.94
CA SER A 36 2.83 1.67 14.35
C SER A 36 2.59 2.65 13.20
N SER A 37 2.61 2.16 11.96
CA SER A 37 2.40 2.96 10.76
C SER A 37 0.92 3.27 10.56
N SER A 38 0.64 4.47 10.05
CA SER A 38 -0.68 4.93 9.67
C SER A 38 -0.57 6.01 8.60
N ILE A 39 -1.63 6.19 7.82
CA ILE A 39 -1.73 7.22 6.79
C ILE A 39 -2.92 8.14 7.06
N SER A 40 -2.72 9.43 6.88
CA SER A 40 -3.79 10.43 6.96
C SER A 40 -4.52 10.62 5.63
N SER A 41 -3.83 10.39 4.51
CA SER A 41 -4.36 10.50 3.14
C SER A 41 -3.40 9.84 2.14
N PHE A 42 -3.78 9.76 0.86
CA PHE A 42 -2.88 9.33 -0.21
C PHE A 42 -1.75 10.33 -0.54
N LYS A 43 -1.74 11.48 0.13
CA LYS A 43 -0.69 12.52 0.04
C LYS A 43 0.22 12.52 1.26
N ASP A 44 0.07 11.56 2.17
CA ASP A 44 0.84 11.51 3.41
C ASP A 44 2.34 11.36 3.10
N PRO A 45 3.21 12.27 3.58
CA PRO A 45 4.65 12.20 3.30
C PRO A 45 5.29 10.91 3.83
N LYS A 46 4.70 10.22 4.82
CA LYS A 46 5.18 8.91 5.28
C LYS A 46 5.13 7.85 4.19
N ILE A 47 4.32 8.01 3.16
CA ILE A 47 4.28 7.07 2.02
C ILE A 47 5.59 7.10 1.23
N SER A 48 6.30 8.23 1.21
CA SER A 48 7.59 8.35 0.51
C SER A 48 8.67 7.38 1.02
N THR A 49 8.57 6.93 2.28
CA THR A 49 9.47 5.92 2.86
C THR A 49 9.06 4.49 2.53
N SER A 50 7.88 4.32 1.93
CA SER A 50 7.20 3.04 1.65
C SER A 50 6.90 2.17 2.89
N LEU A 51 7.18 2.64 4.10
CA LEU A 51 6.94 1.89 5.34
C LEU A 51 5.46 1.54 5.56
N PRO A 52 4.49 2.47 5.37
CA PRO A 52 3.07 2.11 5.51
C PRO A 52 2.62 1.06 4.50
N VAL A 53 3.19 1.06 3.29
CA VAL A 53 2.88 0.08 2.24
C VAL A 53 3.45 -1.30 2.61
N LEU A 54 4.68 -1.33 3.13
CA LEU A 54 5.35 -2.56 3.58
C LEU A 54 4.63 -3.16 4.78
N ASP A 55 4.33 -2.36 5.80
CA ASP A 55 3.59 -2.80 6.97
C ASP A 55 2.20 -3.34 6.62
N LEU A 56 1.54 -2.73 5.64
CA LEU A 56 0.24 -3.21 5.16
C LEU A 56 0.36 -4.56 4.43
N ILE A 57 1.41 -4.76 3.63
CA ILE A 57 1.66 -6.05 2.97
C ILE A 57 1.90 -7.14 4.02
N ASP A 58 2.68 -6.84 5.07
CA ASP A 58 2.91 -7.77 6.16
C ASP A 58 1.64 -8.02 6.98
N ALA A 59 0.81 -7.00 7.20
CA ALA A 59 -0.49 -7.17 7.85
C ALA A 59 -1.42 -8.11 7.06
N ILE A 60 -1.48 -7.94 5.73
CA ILE A 60 -2.30 -8.80 4.85
C ILE A 60 -1.76 -10.23 4.82
N GLN A 61 -0.43 -10.38 4.76
CA GLN A 61 0.23 -11.68 4.70
C GLN A 61 1.46 -11.70 5.62
N PRO A 62 1.28 -12.07 6.91
CA PRO A 62 2.34 -12.05 7.91
C PRO A 62 3.56 -12.87 7.49
N GLY A 63 4.76 -12.32 7.69
CA GLY A 63 6.02 -12.96 7.33
C GLY A 63 6.39 -12.80 5.85
N SER A 64 5.68 -11.94 5.11
CA SER A 64 6.05 -11.62 3.73
C SER A 64 7.21 -10.64 3.68
N ILE A 65 7.28 -9.70 4.63
CA ILE A 65 8.28 -8.65 4.66
C ILE A 65 9.45 -9.07 5.54
N ASN A 66 10.67 -8.95 5.00
CA ASN A 66 11.88 -9.07 5.79
C ASN A 66 12.35 -7.66 6.21
N TYR A 67 12.07 -7.30 7.45
CA TYR A 67 12.43 -6.00 8.01
C TYR A 67 13.94 -5.82 8.23
N ASP A 68 14.72 -6.90 8.28
CA ASP A 68 16.19 -6.82 8.40
C ASP A 68 16.84 -6.21 7.16
N LEU A 69 16.13 -6.23 6.02
CA LEU A 69 16.58 -5.64 4.75
C LEU A 69 16.12 -4.20 4.57
N LEU A 70 15.27 -3.70 5.48
CA LEU A 70 14.68 -2.37 5.39
C LEU A 70 15.44 -1.38 6.26
N LYS A 71 15.72 -0.22 5.68
CA LYS A 71 16.06 0.96 6.49
C LYS A 71 14.79 1.69 6.87
N THR A 72 14.68 2.06 8.13
CA THR A 72 13.50 2.72 8.70
C THR A 72 13.81 4.14 9.20
N GLU A 73 15.09 4.47 9.39
CA GLU A 73 15.55 5.75 9.93
C GLU A 73 16.56 6.42 8.98
N ASN A 74 16.56 7.76 8.96
CA ASN A 74 17.48 8.60 8.18
C ASN A 74 17.56 8.25 6.69
N LEU A 75 16.41 7.96 6.10
CA LEU A 75 16.28 7.53 4.71
C LEU A 75 16.71 8.62 3.72
N ASP A 76 17.78 8.35 2.97
CA ASP A 76 18.10 9.12 1.77
C ASP A 76 17.19 8.74 0.59
N ASP A 77 17.29 9.45 -0.52
CA ASP A 77 16.41 9.22 -1.67
C ASP A 77 16.68 7.88 -2.37
N GLU A 78 17.90 7.35 -2.29
CA GLU A 78 18.23 6.01 -2.81
C GLU A 78 17.59 4.93 -1.94
N GLU A 79 17.61 5.10 -0.63
CA GLU A 79 17.02 4.18 0.35
C GLU A 79 15.49 4.18 0.28
N LYS A 80 14.86 5.35 0.13
CA LYS A 80 13.42 5.44 -0.15
C LYS A 80 13.05 4.68 -1.43
N LEU A 81 13.86 4.85 -2.48
CA LEU A 81 13.65 4.16 -3.75
C LEU A 81 13.83 2.65 -3.62
N ASN A 82 14.81 2.19 -2.83
CA ASN A 82 15.03 0.78 -2.54
C ASN A 82 13.87 0.17 -1.75
N ASN A 83 13.37 0.88 -0.73
CA ASN A 83 12.17 0.48 0.01
C ASN A 83 10.94 0.40 -0.92
N ALA A 84 10.76 1.37 -1.83
CA ALA A 84 9.65 1.39 -2.79
C ALA A 84 9.73 0.22 -3.80
N LYS A 85 10.92 -0.07 -4.34
CA LYS A 85 11.17 -1.23 -5.20
C LYS A 85 10.82 -2.54 -4.48
N TYR A 86 11.22 -2.65 -3.22
CA TYR A 86 10.92 -3.81 -2.40
C TYR A 86 9.41 -3.93 -2.13
N ALA A 87 8.74 -2.83 -1.75
CA ALA A 87 7.30 -2.79 -1.51
C ALA A 87 6.50 -3.26 -2.73
N ILE A 88 6.81 -2.76 -3.94
CA ILE A 88 6.11 -3.17 -5.16
C ILE A 88 6.37 -4.64 -5.50
N SER A 89 7.61 -5.11 -5.31
CA SER A 89 7.96 -6.51 -5.52
C SER A 89 7.16 -7.43 -4.58
N MET A 90 7.05 -7.03 -3.31
CA MET A 90 6.33 -7.78 -2.29
C MET A 90 4.82 -7.75 -2.49
N ALA A 91 4.24 -6.61 -2.88
CA ALA A 91 2.83 -6.50 -3.24
C ALA A 91 2.47 -7.46 -4.39
N ARG A 92 3.31 -7.52 -5.43
CA ARG A 92 3.13 -8.47 -6.54
C ARG A 92 3.30 -9.91 -6.10
N LYS A 93 4.27 -10.20 -5.22
CA LYS A 93 4.51 -11.55 -4.66
C LYS A 93 3.29 -12.10 -3.91
N ILE A 94 2.55 -11.26 -3.19
CA ILE A 94 1.30 -11.66 -2.52
C ILE A 94 0.09 -11.71 -3.48
N GLY A 95 0.29 -11.38 -4.75
CA GLY A 95 -0.72 -11.44 -5.81
C GLY A 95 -1.53 -10.15 -6.01
N ALA A 96 -1.10 -9.01 -5.45
CA ALA A 96 -1.71 -7.72 -5.74
C ALA A 96 -1.29 -7.22 -7.14
N ARG A 97 -2.24 -6.74 -7.93
CA ARG A 97 -2.01 -6.27 -9.31
C ARG A 97 -1.55 -4.80 -9.32
N VAL A 98 -0.39 -4.54 -8.75
CA VAL A 98 0.16 -3.19 -8.64
C VAL A 98 0.91 -2.77 -9.91
N TYR A 99 0.48 -1.65 -10.50
CA TYR A 99 1.06 -1.05 -11.71
C TYR A 99 1.89 0.21 -11.43
N ALA A 100 1.99 0.64 -10.18
CA ALA A 100 2.81 1.78 -9.78
C ALA A 100 4.31 1.51 -9.98
N LEU A 101 5.04 2.58 -10.26
CA LEU A 101 6.50 2.59 -10.26
C LEU A 101 7.00 2.93 -8.85
N PRO A 102 8.22 2.49 -8.47
CA PRO A 102 8.84 2.88 -7.21
C PRO A 102 8.89 4.40 -7.02
N GLU A 103 9.19 5.13 -8.09
CA GLU A 103 9.25 6.58 -8.12
C GLU A 103 7.89 7.22 -7.76
N ASP A 104 6.78 6.61 -8.18
CA ASP A 104 5.44 7.11 -7.82
C ASP A 104 5.17 7.06 -6.31
N LEU A 105 5.75 6.11 -5.59
CA LEU A 105 5.64 6.02 -4.12
C LEU A 105 6.55 7.05 -3.45
N VAL A 106 7.79 7.19 -3.92
CA VAL A 106 8.76 8.14 -3.38
C VAL A 106 8.28 9.58 -3.55
N GLU A 107 7.70 9.92 -4.70
CA GLU A 107 7.12 11.23 -5.00
C GLU A 107 5.71 11.43 -4.41
N VAL A 108 5.13 10.38 -3.81
CA VAL A 108 3.77 10.39 -3.26
C VAL A 108 2.74 10.84 -4.31
N ASN A 109 2.80 10.22 -5.50
CA ASN A 109 1.85 10.48 -6.58
C ASN A 109 0.45 9.99 -6.17
N PRO A 110 -0.52 10.87 -5.85
CA PRO A 110 -1.72 10.48 -5.12
C PRO A 110 -2.57 9.48 -5.88
N LYS A 111 -2.60 9.60 -7.22
CA LYS A 111 -3.35 8.70 -8.09
C LYS A 111 -2.75 7.29 -8.07
N MET A 112 -1.43 7.18 -8.14
CA MET A 112 -0.74 5.88 -8.18
C MET A 112 -0.76 5.23 -6.80
N VAL A 113 -0.48 6.00 -5.75
CA VAL A 113 -0.58 5.57 -4.35
C VAL A 113 -1.97 5.01 -4.03
N MET A 114 -3.04 5.72 -4.41
CA MET A 114 -4.41 5.23 -4.24
C MET A 114 -4.61 3.87 -4.91
N THR A 115 -4.13 3.70 -6.15
CA THR A 115 -4.26 2.40 -6.83
C THR A 115 -3.48 1.28 -6.14
N VAL A 116 -2.34 1.58 -5.53
CA VAL A 116 -1.56 0.59 -4.75
C VAL A 116 -2.37 0.10 -3.57
N PHE A 117 -2.89 1.02 -2.75
CA PHE A 117 -3.71 0.68 -1.59
C PHE A 117 -5.01 -0.04 -1.97
N ALA A 118 -5.69 0.40 -3.02
CA ALA A 118 -6.88 -0.28 -3.54
C ALA A 118 -6.57 -1.73 -4.01
N CYS A 119 -5.43 -1.95 -4.69
CA CYS A 119 -5.01 -3.28 -5.10
C CYS A 119 -4.70 -4.19 -3.92
N LEU A 120 -4.10 -3.63 -2.86
CA LEU A 120 -3.82 -4.34 -1.61
C LEU A 120 -5.10 -4.66 -0.84
N MET A 121 -6.04 -3.72 -0.76
CA MET A 121 -7.38 -3.92 -0.19
C MET A 121 -8.14 -5.03 -0.91
N GLY A 122 -8.18 -5.01 -2.24
CA GLY A 122 -8.81 -6.07 -3.03
C GLY A 122 -8.17 -7.46 -2.82
N LYS A 123 -6.91 -7.53 -2.36
CA LYS A 123 -6.26 -8.78 -1.95
C LYS A 123 -6.58 -9.15 -0.49
N GLY A 124 -6.57 -8.18 0.42
CA GLY A 124 -6.84 -8.38 1.85
C GLY A 124 -8.28 -8.77 2.14
N MET A 125 -9.27 -8.15 1.49
CA MET A 125 -10.69 -8.44 1.70
C MET A 125 -11.15 -9.80 1.16
N LYS A 126 -10.39 -10.43 0.25
CA LYS A 126 -10.69 -11.78 -0.25
C LYS A 126 -10.36 -12.90 0.74
N ARG A 127 -9.83 -12.56 1.92
CA ARG A 127 -9.43 -13.52 2.96
C ARG A 127 -10.52 -13.83 3.99
N VAL A 128 -11.76 -13.38 3.75
CA VAL A 128 -12.95 -13.70 4.54
C VAL A 128 -13.84 -14.70 3.80
#